data_AF-M5PQ47-F1
#
_entry.id   AF-M5PQ47-F1
#
_cell.length_a   1.000
_cell.length_b   1.000
_cell.length_c   1.000
_cell.angle_alpha   90.00
_cell.angle_beta   90.00
_cell.angle_gamma   90.00
#
_symmetry.space_group_name_H-M   'P 1'
#
loop_
_entity.id
_entity.type
_entity.pdbx_description
1 polymer ?
#
loop_
_entity_poly.entity_id
_entity_poly.type
_entity_poly.pdbx_seq_one_letter_code
_entity_poly.pdbx_strand_id
1 'polypeptide(L)'
;MSRKANVVRVTSEEARRMRSETDEARVEAMSDEEITRRAQEDPDNPPLDEEFLAGDWERTDPRQAKQPVTIRLDSEVVDWFKRGDRCGYQTRINKVLLAYVRHQKVRREKAGEG
;
A
#
# COMPACT_ATOMS: atom_id res chain seq x y z
N MET A 1 -36.02 13.77 6.34
CA MET A 1 -34.92 14.00 7.29
C MET A 1 -33.64 14.18 6.48
N SER A 2 -33.00 15.35 6.58
CA SER A 2 -31.81 15.69 5.79
C SER A 2 -30.57 15.01 6.40
N ARG A 3 -29.82 14.23 5.61
CA ARG A 3 -28.52 13.68 6.02
C ARG A 3 -27.52 14.82 6.08
N LYS A 4 -26.99 15.14 7.28
CA LYS A 4 -25.87 16.06 7.42
C LYS A 4 -24.63 15.42 6.78
N ALA A 5 -23.96 16.13 5.88
CA ALA A 5 -22.67 15.71 5.35
C ALA A 5 -21.60 15.94 6.43
N ASN A 6 -21.10 14.85 7.04
CA ASN A 6 -20.10 14.88 8.13
C ASN A 6 -18.64 14.82 7.65
N VAL A 7 -18.39 14.86 6.34
CA VAL A 7 -17.03 14.81 5.79
C VAL A 7 -16.54 16.24 5.55
N VAL A 8 -15.57 16.67 6.34
CA VAL A 8 -14.91 17.98 6.23
C VAL A 8 -13.46 17.81 5.78
N ARG A 9 -13.01 18.72 4.91
CA ARG A 9 -11.60 18.77 4.49
C ARG A 9 -10.87 19.78 5.36
N VAL A 10 -9.84 19.33 6.06
CA VAL A 10 -9.03 20.15 6.96
C VAL A 10 -7.55 19.92 6.65
N THR A 11 -6.71 20.91 6.92
CA THR A 11 -5.26 20.73 6.86
C THR A 11 -4.76 19.96 8.09
N SER A 12 -3.56 19.37 8.01
CA SER A 12 -2.95 18.66 9.13
C SER A 12 -2.67 19.57 10.33
N GLU A 13 -2.35 20.85 10.10
CA GLU A 13 -2.12 21.84 11.16
C GLU A 13 -3.42 22.21 11.87
N GLU A 14 -4.52 22.39 11.12
CA GLU A 14 -5.84 22.65 11.68
C GLU A 14 -6.36 21.45 12.47
N ALA A 15 -6.21 20.23 11.95
CA ALA A 15 -6.64 19.01 12.64
C ALA A 15 -5.98 18.84 14.02
N ARG A 16 -4.69 19.19 14.15
CA ARG A 16 -3.97 19.15 15.44
C ARG A 16 -4.49 20.16 16.47
N ARG A 17 -5.13 21.25 16.01
CA ARG A 17 -5.74 22.27 16.88
C ARG A 17 -7.19 21.94 17.24
N MET A 18 -7.81 20.97 16.57
CA MET A 18 -9.16 20.53 16.90
C MET A 18 -9.16 19.75 18.20
N ARG A 19 -10.24 19.88 18.97
CA ARG A 19 -10.42 19.08 20.18
C ARG A 19 -10.66 17.63 19.78
N SER A 20 -9.96 16.71 20.44
CA SER A 20 -10.31 15.29 20.37
C SER A 20 -11.71 15.11 20.97
N GLU A 21 -12.58 14.42 20.24
CA GLU A 21 -13.86 13.93 20.76
C GLU A 21 -13.72 12.53 21.36
N THR A 22 -12.53 11.95 21.29
CA THR A 22 -12.22 10.63 21.84
C THR A 22 -12.08 10.70 23.35
N ASP A 23 -12.78 9.81 24.04
CA ASP A 23 -12.54 9.54 25.47
C ASP A 23 -11.27 8.69 25.62
N GLU A 24 -10.13 9.37 25.66
CA GLU A 24 -8.79 8.76 25.75
C GLU A 24 -8.63 7.93 27.04
N ALA A 25 -9.17 8.42 28.17
CA ALA A 25 -9.05 7.74 29.46
C ALA A 25 -9.77 6.38 29.47
N ARG A 26 -10.94 6.30 28.81
CA ARG A 26 -11.66 5.04 28.60
C ARG A 26 -10.88 4.06 27.71
N VAL A 27 -10.19 4.57 26.69
CA VAL A 27 -9.39 3.73 25.79
C VAL A 27 -8.16 3.18 26.51
N GLU A 28 -7.45 4.02 27.27
CA GLU A 28 -6.25 3.63 28.01
C GLU A 28 -6.54 2.64 29.15
N ALA A 29 -7.73 2.72 29.77
CA ALA A 29 -8.14 1.81 30.83
C ALA A 29 -8.70 0.46 30.33
N MET A 30 -8.81 0.26 29.01
CA MET A 30 -9.38 -0.97 28.44
C MET A 30 -8.38 -2.12 28.53
N SER A 31 -8.82 -3.31 28.98
CA SER A 31 -7.95 -4.49 29.03
C SER A 31 -7.73 -5.10 27.65
N ASP A 32 -6.62 -5.83 27.49
CA ASP A 32 -6.29 -6.53 26.25
C ASP A 32 -7.36 -7.58 25.87
N GLU A 33 -7.99 -8.24 26.86
CA GLU A 33 -9.08 -9.18 26.57
C GLU A 33 -10.31 -8.48 25.99
N GLU A 34 -10.66 -7.31 26.55
CA GLU A 34 -11.77 -6.49 26.06
C GLU A 34 -11.50 -5.99 24.64
N ILE A 35 -10.28 -5.54 24.36
CA ILE A 35 -9.85 -5.12 23.02
C ILE A 35 -9.99 -6.28 22.04
N THR A 36 -9.50 -7.46 22.41
CA THR A 36 -9.54 -8.64 21.55
C THR A 36 -10.98 -9.07 21.25
N ARG A 37 -11.84 -9.11 22.27
CA ARG A 37 -13.25 -9.44 22.10
C ARG A 37 -13.93 -8.46 21.13
N ARG A 38 -13.74 -7.16 21.34
CA ARG A 38 -14.33 -6.13 20.46
C ARG A 38 -13.85 -6.25 19.02
N ALA A 39 -12.56 -6.52 18.82
CA ALA A 39 -12.01 -6.70 17.48
C ALA A 39 -12.59 -7.93 16.76
N GLN A 40 -12.93 -9.00 17.48
CA GLN A 40 -13.56 -10.20 16.93
C GLN A 40 -15.05 -10.04 16.62
N GLU A 41 -15.74 -9.22 17.42
CA GLU A 41 -17.18 -8.98 17.27
C GLU A 41 -17.50 -7.87 16.26
N ASP A 42 -16.50 -7.09 15.83
CA ASP A 42 -16.68 -5.97 14.90
C ASP A 42 -16.87 -6.45 13.45
N PRO A 43 -18.06 -6.27 12.85
CA PRO A 43 -18.32 -6.68 11.47
C PRO A 43 -17.52 -5.89 10.42
N ASP A 44 -17.03 -4.68 10.77
CA ASP A 44 -16.18 -3.87 9.89
C ASP A 44 -14.69 -4.27 9.99
N ASN A 45 -14.33 -5.15 10.93
CA ASN A 45 -12.98 -5.66 11.14
C ASN A 45 -12.94 -7.20 11.17
N PRO A 46 -13.24 -7.87 10.04
CA PRO A 46 -13.20 -9.33 9.98
C PRO A 46 -11.76 -9.86 10.23
N PRO A 47 -11.61 -11.00 10.92
CA PRO A 47 -10.30 -11.62 11.10
C PRO A 47 -9.70 -12.01 9.75
N LEU A 48 -8.38 -11.80 9.61
CA LEU A 48 -7.64 -12.19 8.42
C LEU A 48 -7.50 -13.72 8.38
N ASP A 49 -7.84 -14.33 7.25
CA ASP A 49 -7.70 -15.77 7.05
C ASP A 49 -6.31 -16.14 6.49
N GLU A 50 -6.00 -17.44 6.50
CA GLU A 50 -4.73 -17.96 6.01
C GLU A 50 -4.53 -17.71 4.51
N GLU A 51 -5.62 -17.68 3.73
CA GLU A 51 -5.58 -17.39 2.28
C GLU A 51 -5.20 -15.93 2.02
N PHE A 52 -5.79 -14.99 2.76
CA PHE A 52 -5.40 -13.58 2.76
C PHE A 52 -3.93 -13.45 3.14
N LEU A 53 -3.48 -14.09 4.22
CA LEU A 53 -2.08 -14.00 4.67
C LEU A 53 -1.09 -14.64 3.69
N ALA A 54 -1.49 -15.70 2.99
CA ALA A 54 -0.68 -16.39 1.98
C ALA A 54 -0.62 -15.66 0.63
N GLY A 55 -1.42 -14.59 0.45
CA GLY A 55 -1.38 -13.76 -0.76
C GLY A 55 0.02 -13.19 -1.04
N ASP A 56 0.36 -13.05 -2.32
CA ASP A 56 1.57 -12.34 -2.76
C ASP A 56 1.36 -10.82 -2.61
N TRP A 57 1.37 -10.35 -1.36
CA TRP A 57 1.32 -8.93 -1.06
C TRP A 57 2.59 -8.27 -1.57
N GLU A 58 2.47 -7.39 -2.56
CA GLU A 58 3.55 -6.49 -2.96
C GLU A 58 3.83 -5.56 -1.76
N ARG A 59 4.73 -5.99 -0.86
CA ARG A 59 5.26 -5.17 0.23
C ARG A 59 5.92 -3.97 -0.40
N THR A 60 5.15 -2.90 -0.51
CA THR A 60 5.63 -1.62 -0.97
C THR A 60 6.41 -1.08 0.21
N ASP A 61 7.72 -1.31 0.25
CA ASP A 61 8.58 -0.65 1.21
C ASP A 61 8.54 0.85 0.90
N PRO A 62 7.90 1.68 1.75
CA PRO A 62 7.83 3.11 1.48
C PRO A 62 9.22 3.75 1.50
N ARG A 63 10.26 3.05 1.98
CA ARG A 63 11.66 3.49 1.96
C ARG A 63 12.38 3.18 0.64
N GLN A 64 11.84 2.31 -0.22
CA GLN A 64 12.38 2.14 -1.57
C GLN A 64 11.89 3.26 -2.48
N ALA A 65 12.52 4.43 -2.32
CA ALA A 65 12.29 5.56 -3.21
C ALA A 65 12.67 5.18 -4.65
N LYS A 66 11.70 5.23 -5.57
CA LYS A 66 11.98 5.15 -7.00
C LYS A 66 12.89 6.31 -7.38
N GLN A 67 14.03 6.01 -8.01
CA GLN A 67 14.93 7.06 -8.49
C GLN A 67 14.35 7.67 -9.77
N PRO A 68 14.07 8.99 -9.82
CA PRO A 68 13.64 9.64 -11.05
C PRO A 68 14.82 9.66 -12.03
N VAL A 69 14.65 8.99 -13.17
CA VAL A 69 15.67 8.93 -14.23
C VAL A 69 15.06 9.36 -15.55
N THR A 70 15.86 10.05 -16.38
CA THR A 70 15.50 10.35 -17.76
C THR A 70 16.20 9.35 -18.67
N ILE A 71 15.44 8.49 -19.34
CA ILE A 71 15.94 7.49 -20.28
C ILE A 71 15.22 7.64 -21.63
N ARG A 72 15.89 7.26 -22.72
CA ARG A 72 15.27 7.15 -24.04
C ARG A 72 14.75 5.73 -24.23
N LEU A 73 13.52 5.62 -24.69
CA LEU A 73 12.86 4.36 -25.04
C LEU A 73 12.34 4.47 -26.46
N ASP A 74 12.29 3.35 -27.18
CA ASP A 74 11.70 3.31 -28.51
C ASP A 74 10.22 3.71 -28.47
N SER A 75 9.76 4.36 -29.53
CA SER A 75 8.37 4.84 -29.63
C SER A 75 7.37 3.69 -29.50
N GLU A 76 7.67 2.53 -30.12
CA GLU A 76 6.82 1.34 -30.06
C GLU A 76 6.62 0.85 -28.62
N VAL A 77 7.66 0.87 -27.80
CA VAL A 77 7.59 0.47 -26.39
C VAL A 77 6.68 1.42 -25.62
N VAL A 78 6.88 2.74 -25.80
CA VAL A 78 6.07 3.75 -25.11
C VAL A 78 4.60 3.65 -25.53
N ASP A 79 4.34 3.50 -26.82
CA ASP A 79 2.99 3.40 -27.37
C ASP A 79 2.28 2.14 -26.91
N TRP A 80 2.99 1.01 -26.79
CA TRP A 80 2.44 -0.21 -26.20
C TRP A 80 1.98 0.06 -24.76
N PHE A 81 2.85 0.63 -23.91
CA PHE A 81 2.56 0.78 -22.48
C PHE A 81 1.53 1.87 -22.17
N LYS A 82 1.31 2.80 -23.10
CA LYS A 82 0.26 3.82 -23.00
C LYS A 82 -1.15 3.30 -23.30
N ARG A 83 -1.31 2.18 -24.02
CA ARG A 83 -2.63 1.61 -24.39
C ARG A 83 -3.42 0.97 -23.23
N GLY A 84 -2.95 1.04 -21.98
CA GLY A 84 -3.59 0.39 -20.83
C GLY A 84 -4.11 1.41 -19.81
N ASP A 85 -5.24 1.09 -19.17
CA ASP A 85 -6.10 2.12 -18.58
C ASP A 85 -5.99 2.27 -17.06
N ARG A 86 -5.46 1.26 -16.34
CA ARG A 86 -5.58 1.18 -14.87
C ARG A 86 -4.31 1.48 -14.07
N CYS A 87 -3.14 1.36 -14.69
CA CYS A 87 -1.85 1.58 -14.04
C CYS A 87 -0.99 2.43 -14.96
N GLY A 88 -0.44 3.54 -14.46
CA GLY A 88 0.38 4.45 -15.27
C GLY A 88 1.49 3.71 -16.03
N TYR A 89 1.68 4.06 -17.31
CA TYR A 89 2.60 3.36 -18.22
C TYR A 89 4.03 3.23 -17.66
N GLN A 90 4.51 4.24 -16.93
CA GLN A 90 5.81 4.21 -16.24
C GLN A 90 5.91 3.10 -15.20
N THR A 91 4.86 2.90 -14.39
CA THR A 91 4.82 1.82 -13.39
C THR A 91 4.90 0.45 -14.05
N ARG A 92 4.23 0.28 -15.19
CA ARG A 92 4.24 -0.98 -15.95
C ARG A 92 5.61 -1.26 -16.56
N ILE A 93 6.25 -0.24 -17.16
CA ILE A 93 7.63 -0.32 -17.65
C ILE A 93 8.56 -0.75 -16.52
N ASN A 94 8.46 -0.10 -15.35
CA ASN A 94 9.30 -0.43 -14.21
C ASN A 94 9.10 -1.88 -13.72
N LYS A 95 7.86 -2.40 -13.70
CA LYS A 95 7.59 -3.80 -13.32
C LYS A 95 8.29 -4.79 -14.25
N VAL A 96 8.27 -4.55 -15.55
CA VAL A 96 8.97 -5.41 -16.53
C VAL A 96 10.49 -5.35 -16.34
N LEU A 97 11.05 -4.15 -16.20
CA LEU A 97 12.49 -3.98 -15.93
C LEU A 97 12.91 -4.68 -14.63
N LEU A 98 12.10 -4.56 -13.58
CA LEU A 98 12.35 -5.21 -12.30
C LEU A 98 12.33 -6.74 -12.41
N ALA A 99 11.36 -7.30 -13.13
CA ALA A 99 11.28 -8.74 -13.39
C ALA A 99 12.53 -9.24 -14.13
N TYR A 100 12.97 -8.52 -15.16
CA TYR A 100 14.21 -8.84 -15.88
C TYR A 100 15.44 -8.81 -14.96
N VAL A 101 15.59 -7.76 -14.14
CA VAL A 101 16.71 -7.63 -13.20
C VAL A 101 16.72 -8.78 -12.18
N ARG A 102 15.56 -9.11 -11.60
CA ARG A 102 15.43 -10.23 -10.65
C ARG A 102 15.83 -11.56 -11.30
N HIS A 103 15.34 -11.82 -12.50
CA HIS A 103 15.68 -13.04 -13.24
C HIS A 103 17.20 -13.14 -13.51
N GLN A 104 17.85 -12.03 -13.88
CA GLN A 104 19.29 -12.03 -14.13
C GLN A 104 20.13 -12.19 -12.86
N LYS A 105 19.68 -11.68 -11.71
CA LYS A 105 20.35 -11.91 -10.42
C LYS A 105 20.37 -13.39 -10.06
N VAL A 106 19.20 -14.05 -10.10
CA VAL A 106 19.07 -15.49 -9.82
C VAL A 106 19.96 -16.33 -10.74
N ARG A 107 20.03 -15.99 -12.02
CA ARG A 107 20.91 -16.69 -12.98
C ARG A 107 22.39 -16.54 -12.66
N ARG A 108 22.83 -15.38 -12.18
CA ARG A 108 24.22 -15.13 -11.80
C ARG A 108 24.61 -15.85 -10.52
N GLU A 109 23.72 -15.85 -9.52
CA GLU A 109 23.92 -16.60 -8.27
C GLU A 109 24.12 -18.09 -8.54
N LYS A 110 23.24 -18.69 -9.37
CA LYS A 110 23.37 -20.09 -9.80
C LYS A 110 24.62 -20.40 -10.62
N ALA A 111 25.21 -19.42 -11.28
CA ALA A 111 26.43 -19.58 -12.07
C ALA A 111 27.72 -19.35 -11.27
N GLY A 112 27.63 -18.75 -10.09
CA GLY A 112 28.76 -18.52 -9.18
C GLY A 112 28.90 -19.55 -8.06
N GLU A 113 27.88 -20.40 -7.87
CA GLU A 113 27.88 -21.52 -6.90
C GLU A 113 28.31 -22.87 -7.54
N GLY A 114 28.79 -22.86 -8.78
CA GLY A 114 29.21 -24.04 -9.55
C GLY A 114 30.69 -24.06 -9.91
#